data_AF-A0A3M8THG3-F1
#
_entry.id   AF-A0A3M8THG3-F1
#
_cell.length_a   1.000
_cell.length_b   1.000
_cell.length_c   1.000
_cell.angle_alpha   90.00
_cell.angle_beta   90.00
_cell.angle_gamma   90.00
#
_symmetry.space_group_name_H-M   'P 1'
#
loop_
_entity.id
_entity.type
_entity.pdbx_description
1 polymer ?
#
loop_
_entity_poly.entity_id
_entity_poly.type
_entity_poly.pdbx_seq_one_letter_code
_entity_poly.pdbx_strand_id
1 'polypeptide(L)'
;MSHTETEIASQPDCWRRAIALARDPDGPVREALPRAGERVAVVGCGTSWFIAQAYAALREAGGQGETDAFPASEMPTGRAYDRVLALSRSGTTTEVLDLLGRIRGGVRTTVITAVPGSPVTDLADEAVVLDFADERSVVQTRWATSELALLRAHLGHDVGGLVEDGGAALAAPLPDGLAEAGQFTFLGRGWTYGVAQEAALKMREAAGAWTEAYPVMEYRHGPISVTGPRSVVWWLGEGPSGLAEMEVTGPGGRLVGYGRDPLAELVLVQRLAVAIAVARGLDPDRPRNLTRSVILG
;
A
#
# COMPACT_ATOMS: atom_id res chain seq x y z
N MET A 1 6.28 10.91 -20.93
CA MET A 1 5.57 10.14 -19.90
C MET A 1 6.62 9.35 -19.14
N SER A 2 6.71 9.54 -17.83
CA SER A 2 7.69 8.88 -16.98
C SER A 2 7.35 7.39 -16.78
N HIS A 3 8.27 6.61 -16.21
CA HIS A 3 7.99 5.24 -15.79
C HIS A 3 6.87 5.20 -14.74
N THR A 4 6.93 6.07 -13.73
CA THR A 4 5.88 6.22 -12.70
C THR A 4 4.51 6.50 -13.32
N GLU A 5 4.39 7.41 -14.30
CA GLU A 5 3.11 7.68 -14.97
C GLU A 5 2.56 6.45 -15.71
N THR A 6 3.45 5.72 -16.41
CA THR A 6 3.09 4.49 -17.14
C THR A 6 2.65 3.39 -16.17
N GLU A 7 3.33 3.28 -15.04
CA GLU A 7 3.04 2.34 -13.96
C GLU A 7 1.70 2.63 -13.31
N ILE A 8 1.43 3.90 -12.97
CA ILE A 8 0.15 4.35 -12.45
C ILE A 8 -0.99 4.01 -13.41
N ALA A 9 -0.81 4.29 -14.71
CA ALA A 9 -1.83 4.04 -15.73
C ALA A 9 -2.16 2.56 -15.92
N SER A 10 -1.22 1.66 -15.59
CA SER A 10 -1.41 0.21 -15.75
C SER A 10 -2.13 -0.47 -14.58
N GLN A 11 -2.42 0.26 -13.50
CA GLN A 11 -2.96 -0.32 -12.27
C GLN A 11 -4.28 -1.09 -12.45
N PRO A 12 -5.32 -0.56 -13.13
CA PRO A 12 -6.57 -1.30 -13.30
C PRO A 12 -6.40 -2.66 -14.00
N ASP A 13 -5.51 -2.72 -14.99
CA ASP A 13 -5.20 -3.97 -15.69
C ASP A 13 -4.45 -4.95 -14.79
N CYS A 14 -3.51 -4.45 -13.97
CA CYS A 14 -2.80 -5.27 -13.00
C CYS A 14 -3.77 -5.79 -11.91
N TRP A 15 -4.73 -4.98 -11.46
CA TRP A 15 -5.76 -5.41 -10.51
C TRP A 15 -6.64 -6.51 -11.09
N ARG A 16 -7.06 -6.40 -12.36
CA ARG A 16 -7.81 -7.46 -13.03
C ARG A 16 -7.06 -8.80 -13.01
N ARG A 17 -5.76 -8.76 -13.30
CA ARG A 17 -4.89 -9.95 -13.28
C ARG A 17 -4.70 -10.50 -11.87
N ALA A 18 -4.49 -9.63 -10.88
CA ALA A 18 -4.37 -9.97 -9.48
C ALA A 18 -5.64 -10.65 -8.92
N ILE A 19 -6.81 -10.10 -9.25
CA ILE A 19 -8.11 -10.67 -8.86
C ILE A 19 -8.33 -12.03 -9.54
N ALA A 20 -8.02 -12.15 -10.83
CA ALA A 20 -8.13 -13.41 -11.55
C ALA A 20 -7.21 -14.49 -10.92
N LEU A 21 -5.97 -14.12 -10.60
CA LEU A 21 -5.01 -15.00 -9.93
C LEU A 21 -5.50 -15.45 -8.54
N ALA A 22 -6.12 -14.56 -7.77
CA ALA A 22 -6.68 -14.89 -6.46
C ALA A 22 -7.90 -15.84 -6.54
N ARG A 23 -8.66 -15.79 -7.64
CA ARG A 23 -9.89 -16.56 -7.85
C ARG A 23 -9.68 -17.86 -8.62
N ASP A 24 -8.48 -18.09 -9.14
CA ASP A 24 -8.14 -19.31 -9.85
C ASP A 24 -8.20 -20.51 -8.90
N PRO A 25 -9.15 -21.46 -9.06
CA PRO A 25 -9.31 -22.59 -8.15
C PRO A 25 -8.11 -23.54 -8.19
N ASP A 26 -7.39 -23.57 -9.31
CA ASP A 26 -6.21 -24.40 -9.53
C ASP A 26 -4.90 -23.59 -9.43
N GLY A 27 -5.03 -22.30 -9.08
CA GLY A 27 -3.93 -21.35 -9.02
C GLY A 27 -3.06 -21.48 -7.76
N PRO A 28 -1.83 -20.96 -7.81
CA PRO A 28 -0.86 -21.09 -6.70
C PRO A 28 -1.30 -20.36 -5.43
N VAL A 29 -2.20 -19.37 -5.54
CA VAL A 29 -2.61 -18.50 -4.43
C VAL A 29 -3.35 -19.26 -3.34
N ARG A 30 -4.24 -20.18 -3.70
CA ARG A 30 -5.14 -20.86 -2.76
C ARG A 30 -4.38 -21.63 -1.67
N GLU A 31 -3.29 -22.28 -2.05
CA GLU A 31 -2.47 -23.08 -1.15
C GLU A 31 -1.37 -22.25 -0.48
N ALA A 32 -0.82 -21.29 -1.22
CA ALA A 32 0.30 -20.48 -0.76
C ALA A 32 -0.10 -19.42 0.28
N LEU A 33 -1.28 -18.80 0.14
CA LEU A 33 -1.70 -17.74 1.06
C LEU A 33 -2.30 -18.27 2.36
N PRO A 34 -2.32 -17.44 3.42
CA PRO A 34 -2.90 -17.86 4.69
C PRO A 34 -4.38 -18.26 4.60
N ARG A 35 -4.72 -19.32 5.32
CA ARG A 35 -6.09 -19.85 5.44
C ARG A 35 -6.82 -19.23 6.63
N ALA A 36 -8.15 -19.37 6.64
CA ALA A 36 -8.97 -18.99 7.78
C ALA A 36 -8.56 -19.80 9.03
N GLY A 37 -8.37 -19.11 10.15
CA GLY A 37 -7.98 -19.68 11.44
C GLY A 37 -6.47 -19.69 11.71
N GLU A 38 -5.62 -19.53 10.68
CA GLU A 38 -4.16 -19.45 10.88
C GLU A 38 -3.77 -18.16 11.62
N ARG A 39 -2.88 -18.29 12.62
CA ARG A 39 -2.17 -17.18 13.25
C ARG A 39 -1.03 -16.75 12.34
N VAL A 40 -1.03 -15.49 11.89
CA VAL A 40 -0.12 -15.02 10.83
C VAL A 40 0.65 -13.79 11.27
N ALA A 41 1.95 -13.75 10.95
CA ALA A 41 2.70 -12.50 10.89
C ALA A 41 2.88 -12.08 9.43
N VAL A 42 2.49 -10.86 9.10
CA VAL A 42 2.69 -10.28 7.76
C VAL A 42 3.80 -9.25 7.85
N VAL A 43 4.80 -9.35 6.97
CA VAL A 43 6.03 -8.56 7.07
C VAL A 43 6.41 -7.92 5.76
N GLY A 44 7.03 -6.74 5.82
CA GLY A 44 7.55 -6.03 4.65
C GLY A 44 8.34 -4.80 5.05
N CYS A 45 8.78 -4.03 4.05
CA CYS A 45 9.49 -2.76 4.23
C CYS A 45 8.83 -1.66 3.40
N GLY A 46 8.77 -0.43 3.94
CA GLY A 46 8.21 0.73 3.24
C GLY A 46 6.78 0.48 2.72
N THR A 47 6.57 0.62 1.42
CA THR A 47 5.29 0.33 0.75
C THR A 47 4.72 -1.05 1.13
N SER A 48 5.52 -2.12 1.07
CA SER A 48 5.06 -3.48 1.44
C SER A 48 4.73 -3.61 2.93
N TRP A 49 5.35 -2.81 3.80
CA TRP A 49 4.97 -2.75 5.21
C TRP A 49 3.57 -2.15 5.39
N PHE A 50 3.23 -1.12 4.64
CA PHE A 50 1.89 -0.51 4.70
C PHE A 50 0.80 -1.41 4.13
N ILE A 51 1.10 -2.19 3.08
CA ILE A 51 0.21 -3.23 2.59
C ILE A 51 0.04 -4.36 3.60
N ALA A 52 1.11 -4.74 4.32
CA ALA A 52 1.01 -5.73 5.41
C ALA A 52 0.03 -5.27 6.51
N GLN A 53 0.08 -3.99 6.92
CA GLN A 53 -0.88 -3.42 7.87
C GLN A 53 -2.32 -3.46 7.35
N ALA A 54 -2.54 -3.10 6.09
CA ALA A 54 -3.86 -3.16 5.46
C ALA A 54 -4.40 -4.60 5.45
N TYR A 55 -3.59 -5.57 5.05
CA TYR A 55 -3.97 -6.97 5.01
C TYR A 55 -4.27 -7.55 6.38
N ALA A 56 -3.43 -7.27 7.39
CA ALA A 56 -3.67 -7.72 8.75
C ALA A 56 -5.01 -7.22 9.30
N ALA A 57 -5.31 -5.93 9.11
CA ALA A 57 -6.60 -5.37 9.50
C ALA A 57 -7.79 -5.99 8.76
N LEU A 58 -7.64 -6.35 7.47
CA LEU A 58 -8.68 -7.06 6.71
C LEU A 58 -8.93 -8.48 7.26
N ARG A 59 -7.86 -9.23 7.55
CA ARG A 59 -7.97 -10.58 8.14
C ARG A 59 -8.66 -10.53 9.50
N GLU A 60 -8.22 -9.65 10.39
CA GLU A 60 -8.80 -9.46 11.72
C GLU A 60 -10.28 -9.10 11.66
N ALA A 61 -10.62 -8.06 10.89
CA ALA A 61 -12.01 -7.61 10.75
C ALA A 61 -12.91 -8.68 10.10
N GLY A 62 -12.35 -9.52 9.24
CA GLY A 62 -13.04 -10.64 8.60
C GLY A 62 -13.08 -11.93 9.42
N GLY A 63 -12.53 -11.96 10.64
CA GLY A 63 -12.49 -13.16 11.48
C GLY A 63 -11.61 -14.29 10.90
N GLN A 64 -10.60 -13.94 10.12
CA GLN A 64 -9.76 -14.90 9.38
C GLN A 64 -8.63 -15.50 10.23
N GLY A 65 -8.51 -15.10 11.49
CA GLY A 65 -7.47 -15.56 12.43
C GLY A 65 -6.55 -14.43 12.86
N GLU A 66 -5.85 -14.65 13.98
CA GLU A 66 -4.92 -13.69 14.57
C GLU A 66 -3.89 -13.25 13.53
N THR A 67 -3.75 -11.95 13.31
CA THR A 67 -2.85 -11.38 12.32
C THR A 67 -2.13 -10.18 12.87
N ASP A 68 -0.82 -10.33 13.02
CA ASP A 68 0.04 -9.20 13.30
C ASP A 68 0.73 -8.74 12.01
N ALA A 69 1.05 -7.46 11.96
CA ALA A 69 1.88 -6.89 10.91
C ALA A 69 3.16 -6.33 11.56
N PHE A 70 4.34 -6.59 10.97
CA PHE A 70 5.60 -5.97 11.39
C PHE A 70 6.43 -5.40 10.23
N PRO A 71 7.19 -4.31 10.45
CA PRO A 71 8.38 -4.06 9.64
C PRO A 71 9.28 -5.30 9.71
N ALA A 72 9.85 -5.75 8.58
CA ALA A 72 10.63 -6.99 8.55
C ALA A 72 11.81 -7.01 9.55
N SER A 73 12.44 -5.84 9.82
CA SER A 73 13.52 -5.72 10.80
C SER A 73 13.07 -5.97 12.25
N GLU A 74 11.81 -5.66 12.56
CA GLU A 74 11.28 -5.61 13.94
C GLU A 74 10.40 -6.80 14.29
N MET A 75 10.18 -7.75 13.37
CA MET A 75 9.32 -8.91 13.66
C MET A 75 9.88 -9.72 14.84
N PRO A 76 9.11 -9.92 15.92
CA PRO A 76 9.55 -10.74 17.04
C PRO A 76 9.57 -12.23 16.67
N THR A 77 10.72 -12.88 16.80
CA THR A 77 10.88 -14.32 16.48
C THR A 77 10.45 -15.26 17.61
N GLY A 78 10.16 -14.74 18.80
CA GLY A 78 9.68 -15.52 19.95
C GLY A 78 8.17 -15.77 19.98
N ARG A 79 7.40 -15.15 19.08
CA ARG A 79 5.94 -15.36 18.98
C ARG A 79 5.65 -16.55 18.07
N ALA A 80 4.72 -17.41 18.50
CA ALA A 80 4.28 -18.53 17.70
C ALA A 80 3.24 -18.07 16.66
N TYR A 81 3.54 -18.31 15.39
CA TYR A 81 2.63 -18.14 14.25
C TYR A 81 2.56 -19.46 13.48
N ASP A 82 1.42 -19.73 12.85
CA ASP A 82 1.27 -20.85 11.93
C ASP A 82 1.96 -20.53 10.59
N ARG A 83 2.01 -19.25 10.23
CA ARG A 83 2.61 -18.78 8.98
C ARG A 83 3.20 -17.37 9.09
N VAL A 84 4.29 -17.13 8.37
CA VAL A 84 4.80 -15.78 8.08
C VAL A 84 4.61 -15.47 6.60
N LEU A 85 3.91 -14.38 6.29
CA LEU A 85 3.71 -13.87 4.93
C LEU A 85 4.63 -12.66 4.69
N ALA A 86 5.67 -12.84 3.88
CA ALA A 86 6.61 -11.78 3.52
C ALA A 86 6.20 -11.10 2.20
N LEU A 87 6.20 -9.77 2.19
CA LEU A 87 5.86 -8.94 1.03
C LEU A 87 7.12 -8.21 0.57
N SER A 88 7.57 -8.48 -0.67
CA SER A 88 8.80 -7.89 -1.20
C SER A 88 8.79 -7.82 -2.73
N ARG A 89 8.58 -6.62 -3.27
CA ARG A 89 8.55 -6.39 -4.73
C ARG A 89 9.79 -6.94 -5.43
N SER A 90 10.98 -6.47 -5.06
CA SER A 90 12.22 -6.85 -5.75
C SER A 90 12.73 -8.24 -5.35
N GLY A 91 12.29 -8.76 -4.20
CA GLY A 91 12.79 -10.00 -3.65
C GLY A 91 14.26 -9.97 -3.21
N THR A 92 14.83 -8.76 -3.06
CA THR A 92 16.24 -8.54 -2.71
C THR A 92 16.44 -7.67 -1.46
N THR A 93 15.35 -7.18 -0.84
CA THR A 93 15.41 -6.34 0.36
C THR A 93 16.06 -7.10 1.52
N THR A 94 17.12 -6.54 2.08
CA THR A 94 18.00 -7.24 3.05
C THR A 94 17.27 -7.68 4.29
N GLU A 95 16.47 -6.79 4.90
CA GLU A 95 15.74 -7.08 6.13
C GLU A 95 14.75 -8.24 5.96
N VAL A 96 14.16 -8.38 4.76
CA VAL A 96 13.27 -9.51 4.43
C VAL A 96 14.07 -10.80 4.28
N LEU A 97 15.22 -10.75 3.61
CA LEU A 97 16.11 -11.92 3.45
C LEU A 97 16.65 -12.39 4.80
N ASP A 98 17.09 -11.48 5.65
CA ASP A 98 17.59 -11.77 7.00
C ASP A 98 16.51 -12.37 7.89
N LEU A 99 15.28 -11.85 7.80
CA LEU A 99 14.15 -12.42 8.53
C LEU A 99 13.84 -13.84 8.05
N LEU A 100 13.65 -14.04 6.74
CA LEU A 100 13.35 -15.37 6.17
C LEU A 100 14.46 -16.38 6.49
N GLY A 101 15.73 -15.98 6.41
CA GLY A 101 16.86 -16.81 6.79
C GLY A 101 16.85 -17.22 8.26
N ARG A 102 16.50 -16.31 9.17
CA ARG A 102 16.42 -16.58 10.63
C ARG A 102 15.30 -17.54 11.01
N ILE A 103 14.15 -17.48 10.33
CA ILE A 103 12.96 -18.28 10.66
C ILE A 103 12.83 -19.55 9.82
N ARG A 104 13.75 -19.77 8.87
CA ARG A 104 13.71 -20.89 7.93
C ARG A 104 13.63 -22.23 8.66
N GLY A 105 12.65 -23.05 8.27
CA GLY A 105 12.40 -24.36 8.86
C GLY A 105 11.77 -24.36 10.25
N GLY A 106 11.54 -23.17 10.85
CA GLY A 106 10.86 -23.03 12.14
C GLY A 106 9.37 -22.72 12.03
N VAL A 107 8.96 -22.01 10.98
CA VAL A 107 7.57 -21.63 10.69
C VAL A 107 7.35 -21.70 9.18
N ARG A 108 6.12 -22.01 8.73
CA ARG A 108 5.78 -21.99 7.31
C ARG A 108 5.87 -20.56 6.78
N THR A 109 6.53 -20.37 5.65
CA THR A 109 6.76 -19.07 5.05
C THR A 109 6.18 -19.00 3.65
N THR A 110 5.49 -17.90 3.38
CA THR A 110 5.07 -17.54 2.02
C THR A 110 5.66 -16.19 1.67
N VAL A 111 6.15 -16.02 0.46
CA VAL A 111 6.51 -14.71 -0.08
C VAL A 111 5.59 -14.30 -1.23
N ILE A 112 5.17 -13.03 -1.25
CA ILE A 112 4.65 -12.38 -2.47
C ILE A 112 5.76 -11.50 -3.03
N THR A 113 6.08 -11.68 -4.32
CA THR A 113 7.12 -10.89 -5.00
C THR A 113 6.74 -10.58 -6.44
N ALA A 114 7.35 -9.53 -7.02
CA ALA A 114 7.19 -9.21 -8.44
C ALA A 114 8.28 -9.83 -9.31
N VAL A 115 9.36 -10.37 -8.72
CA VAL A 115 10.52 -10.86 -9.47
C VAL A 115 10.63 -12.38 -9.32
N PRO A 116 10.32 -13.17 -10.38
CA PRO A 116 10.49 -14.61 -10.34
C PRO A 116 11.97 -14.98 -10.16
N GLY A 117 12.24 -16.02 -9.35
CA GLY A 117 13.60 -16.48 -9.07
C GLY A 117 14.45 -15.49 -8.29
N SER A 118 13.83 -14.55 -7.58
CA SER A 118 14.54 -13.63 -6.69
C SER A 118 14.98 -14.34 -5.40
N PRO A 119 15.99 -13.84 -4.68
CA PRO A 119 16.52 -14.51 -3.48
C PRO A 119 15.48 -14.87 -2.41
N VAL A 120 14.43 -14.08 -2.22
CA VAL A 120 13.34 -14.43 -1.30
C VAL A 120 12.59 -15.71 -1.69
N THR A 121 12.52 -16.03 -2.99
CA THR A 121 11.84 -17.24 -3.49
C THR A 121 12.61 -18.52 -3.19
N ASP A 122 13.92 -18.43 -2.99
CA ASP A 122 14.76 -19.57 -2.56
C ASP A 122 14.75 -19.79 -1.04
N LEU A 123 14.36 -18.76 -0.29
CA LEU A 123 14.33 -18.78 1.18
C LEU A 123 12.96 -19.16 1.74
N ALA A 124 11.87 -18.73 1.09
CA ALA A 124 10.51 -19.05 1.50
C ALA A 124 10.10 -20.46 1.09
N ASP A 125 9.14 -21.05 1.82
CA ASP A 125 8.59 -22.37 1.47
C ASP A 125 7.65 -22.30 0.26
N GLU A 126 6.93 -21.17 0.12
CA GLU A 126 5.97 -20.93 -0.95
C GLU A 126 6.13 -19.51 -1.53
N ALA A 127 5.83 -19.35 -2.82
CA ALA A 127 5.90 -18.06 -3.50
C ALA A 127 4.67 -17.79 -4.36
N VAL A 128 4.15 -16.57 -4.25
CA VAL A 128 3.16 -15.99 -5.18
C VAL A 128 3.85 -14.89 -5.97
N VAL A 129 3.97 -15.08 -7.29
CA VAL A 129 4.68 -14.15 -8.17
C VAL A 129 3.71 -13.27 -8.94
N LEU A 130 3.83 -11.95 -8.78
CA LEU A 130 3.08 -10.92 -9.51
C LEU A 130 4.02 -10.21 -10.49
N ASP A 131 4.57 -10.98 -11.43
CA ASP A 131 5.54 -10.49 -12.43
C ASP A 131 5.01 -9.32 -13.27
N PHE A 132 3.70 -9.28 -13.47
CA PHE A 132 2.99 -8.20 -14.14
C PHE A 132 2.90 -6.90 -13.36
N ALA A 133 3.19 -6.95 -12.08
CA ALA A 133 3.21 -5.81 -11.18
C ALA A 133 4.63 -5.33 -10.86
N ASP A 134 5.68 -5.83 -11.55
CA ASP A 134 7.03 -5.28 -11.38
C ASP A 134 7.15 -3.86 -11.94
N GLU A 135 8.08 -3.09 -11.38
CA GLU A 135 8.20 -1.66 -11.59
C GLU A 135 9.63 -1.24 -11.87
N ARG A 136 9.80 -0.36 -12.84
CA ARG A 136 11.07 0.30 -13.18
C ARG A 136 11.29 1.54 -12.32
N SER A 137 10.23 2.26 -11.96
CA SER A 137 10.34 3.40 -11.05
C SER A 137 10.85 2.97 -9.68
N VAL A 138 11.56 3.87 -9.01
CA VAL A 138 11.88 3.74 -7.59
C VAL A 138 10.60 3.87 -6.75
N VAL A 139 9.66 4.73 -7.18
CA VAL A 139 8.38 4.95 -6.50
C VAL A 139 7.45 3.80 -6.86
N GLN A 140 7.20 2.91 -5.91
CA GLN A 140 6.29 1.78 -6.10
C GLN A 140 4.85 2.27 -6.23
N THR A 141 4.08 1.74 -7.19
CA THR A 141 2.67 2.10 -7.45
C THR A 141 1.83 0.85 -7.75
N ARG A 142 1.98 0.25 -8.94
CA ARG A 142 1.21 -0.94 -9.36
C ARG A 142 1.52 -2.17 -8.55
N TRP A 143 2.72 -2.27 -7.97
CA TRP A 143 3.05 -3.35 -7.04
C TRP A 143 2.08 -3.37 -5.86
N ALA A 144 2.05 -2.27 -5.10
CA ALA A 144 1.32 -2.16 -3.85
C ALA A 144 -0.18 -2.39 -4.02
N THR A 145 -0.74 -1.79 -5.07
CA THR A 145 -2.18 -1.83 -5.31
C THR A 145 -2.62 -3.18 -5.90
N SER A 146 -1.79 -3.83 -6.72
CA SER A 146 -2.07 -5.18 -7.22
C SER A 146 -1.96 -6.24 -6.14
N GLU A 147 -0.95 -6.12 -5.26
CA GLU A 147 -0.80 -6.99 -4.09
C GLU A 147 -2.04 -6.89 -3.18
N LEU A 148 -2.48 -5.67 -2.85
CA LEU A 148 -3.68 -5.49 -2.01
C LEU A 148 -4.97 -5.93 -2.72
N ALA A 149 -5.10 -5.75 -4.04
CA ALA A 149 -6.24 -6.25 -4.81
C ALA A 149 -6.32 -7.79 -4.77
N LEU A 150 -5.19 -8.47 -4.92
CA LEU A 150 -5.08 -9.94 -4.78
C LEU A 150 -5.48 -10.39 -3.38
N LEU A 151 -4.91 -9.75 -2.34
CA LEU A 151 -5.18 -10.11 -0.95
C LEU A 151 -6.65 -9.88 -0.57
N ARG A 152 -7.26 -8.77 -1.01
CA ARG A 152 -8.70 -8.53 -0.82
C ARG A 152 -9.57 -9.57 -1.51
N ALA A 153 -9.24 -9.93 -2.75
CA ALA A 153 -9.97 -10.96 -3.49
C ALA A 153 -9.85 -12.34 -2.84
N HIS A 154 -8.65 -12.71 -2.35
CA HIS A 154 -8.39 -13.96 -1.62
C HIS A 154 -9.21 -14.07 -0.34
N LEU A 155 -9.36 -12.96 0.40
CA LEU A 155 -10.19 -12.90 1.61
C LEU A 155 -11.71 -12.86 1.32
N GLY A 156 -12.11 -12.84 0.05
CA GLY A 156 -13.52 -12.81 -0.35
C GLY A 156 -14.19 -11.44 -0.25
N HIS A 157 -13.42 -10.35 -0.13
CA HIS A 157 -14.00 -9.00 -0.20
C HIS A 157 -14.56 -8.72 -1.59
N ASP A 158 -15.59 -7.88 -1.65
CA ASP A 158 -16.07 -7.36 -2.92
C ASP A 158 -15.00 -6.45 -3.55
N VAL A 159 -14.64 -6.80 -4.78
CA VAL A 159 -13.67 -6.12 -5.64
C VAL A 159 -14.25 -5.97 -7.05
N GLY A 160 -15.56 -6.17 -7.22
CA GLY A 160 -16.22 -6.21 -8.54
C GLY A 160 -16.15 -4.89 -9.30
N GLY A 161 -16.22 -3.76 -8.60
CA GLY A 161 -16.11 -2.41 -9.21
C GLY A 161 -14.72 -1.80 -9.17
N LEU A 162 -13.71 -2.51 -8.64
CA LEU A 162 -12.39 -1.93 -8.37
C LEU A 162 -11.68 -1.47 -9.66
N VAL A 163 -11.80 -2.24 -10.74
CA VAL A 163 -11.15 -1.94 -12.02
C VAL A 163 -11.78 -0.71 -12.68
N GLU A 164 -13.11 -0.62 -12.65
CA GLU A 164 -13.90 0.50 -13.16
C GLU A 164 -13.59 1.79 -12.39
N ASP A 165 -13.56 1.72 -11.05
CA ASP A 165 -13.19 2.84 -10.18
C ASP A 165 -11.77 3.32 -10.46
N GLY A 166 -10.82 2.40 -10.66
CA GLY A 166 -9.45 2.72 -11.07
C GLY A 166 -9.39 3.44 -12.42
N GLY A 167 -10.14 2.95 -13.42
CA GLY A 167 -10.26 3.61 -14.72
C GLY A 167 -10.84 5.01 -14.61
N ALA A 168 -11.89 5.19 -13.80
CA ALA A 168 -12.48 6.49 -13.52
C ALA A 168 -11.50 7.44 -12.81
N ALA A 169 -10.71 6.93 -11.85
CA ALA A 169 -9.67 7.69 -11.16
C ALA A 169 -8.52 8.12 -12.10
N LEU A 170 -8.16 7.30 -13.09
CA LEU A 170 -7.18 7.68 -14.12
C LEU A 170 -7.72 8.79 -15.03
N ALA A 171 -9.00 8.73 -15.39
CA ALA A 171 -9.64 9.69 -16.30
C ALA A 171 -10.03 11.01 -15.61
N ALA A 172 -10.21 11.01 -14.29
CA ALA A 172 -10.66 12.19 -13.55
C ALA A 172 -9.63 13.35 -13.65
N PRO A 173 -10.08 14.61 -13.69
CA PRO A 173 -9.19 15.74 -13.54
C PRO A 173 -8.55 15.72 -12.15
N LEU A 174 -7.29 16.16 -12.07
CA LEU A 174 -6.65 16.38 -10.78
C LEU A 174 -7.31 17.59 -10.09
N PRO A 175 -7.42 17.61 -8.75
CA PRO A 175 -8.19 18.65 -8.10
C PRO A 175 -7.42 19.98 -8.12
N ASP A 176 -8.08 21.04 -8.61
CA ASP A 176 -7.47 22.35 -8.81
C ASP A 176 -6.87 22.91 -7.52
N GLY A 177 -5.70 23.56 -7.61
CA GLY A 177 -5.03 24.22 -6.48
C GLY A 177 -4.33 23.30 -5.47
N LEU A 178 -4.49 21.97 -5.55
CA LEU A 178 -3.77 21.07 -4.63
C LEU A 178 -2.26 21.06 -4.85
N ALA A 179 -1.79 21.38 -6.07
CA ALA A 179 -0.36 21.42 -6.35
C ALA A 179 0.41 22.50 -5.56
N GLU A 180 -0.30 23.52 -5.07
CA GLU A 180 0.24 24.64 -4.30
C GLU A 180 0.20 24.39 -2.77
N ALA A 181 -0.39 23.27 -2.35
CA ALA A 181 -0.48 22.88 -0.95
C ALA A 181 0.90 22.75 -0.31
N GLY A 182 1.01 23.20 0.94
CA GLY A 182 2.24 23.12 1.73
C GLY A 182 2.39 21.79 2.46
N GLN A 183 1.27 21.14 2.79
CA GLN A 183 1.21 19.92 3.60
C GLN A 183 0.02 19.07 3.18
N PHE A 184 0.23 17.75 3.20
CA PHE A 184 -0.82 16.76 2.98
C PHE A 184 -0.95 15.83 4.18
N THR A 185 -2.16 15.64 4.67
CA THR A 185 -2.47 14.64 5.70
C THR A 185 -3.42 13.62 5.10
N PHE A 186 -3.07 12.34 5.16
CA PHE A 186 -3.91 11.25 4.66
C PHE A 186 -4.56 10.51 5.82
N LEU A 187 -5.88 10.34 5.76
CA LEU A 187 -6.67 9.71 6.81
C LEU A 187 -7.27 8.40 6.33
N GLY A 188 -7.24 7.40 7.20
CA GLY A 188 -7.86 6.10 6.98
C GLY A 188 -8.45 5.50 8.25
N ARG A 189 -9.26 4.46 8.08
CA ARG A 189 -9.87 3.66 9.16
C ARG A 189 -9.73 2.17 8.87
N GLY A 190 -9.36 1.40 9.90
CA GLY A 190 -9.11 -0.04 9.74
C GLY A 190 -8.03 -0.27 8.68
N TRP A 191 -8.30 -1.11 7.70
CA TRP A 191 -7.35 -1.44 6.64
C TRP A 191 -6.93 -0.25 5.77
N THR A 192 -7.80 0.74 5.60
CA THR A 192 -7.49 1.93 4.79
C THR A 192 -6.45 2.84 5.42
N TYR A 193 -6.12 2.65 6.71
CA TYR A 193 -4.97 3.33 7.31
C TYR A 193 -3.64 2.91 6.66
N GLY A 194 -3.49 1.62 6.31
CA GLY A 194 -2.33 1.17 5.53
C GLY A 194 -2.28 1.85 4.15
N VAL A 195 -3.43 2.07 3.51
CA VAL A 195 -3.53 2.81 2.24
C VAL A 195 -3.19 4.29 2.44
N ALA A 196 -3.62 4.91 3.53
CA ALA A 196 -3.27 6.30 3.85
C ALA A 196 -1.76 6.48 4.09
N GLN A 197 -1.12 5.53 4.78
CA GLN A 197 0.33 5.53 4.97
C GLN A 197 1.07 5.41 3.63
N GLU A 198 0.59 4.56 2.73
CA GLU A 198 1.13 4.44 1.38
C GLU A 198 0.93 5.75 0.59
N ALA A 199 -0.27 6.35 0.64
CA ALA A 199 -0.55 7.64 0.01
C ALA A 199 0.43 8.74 0.46
N ALA A 200 0.67 8.84 1.78
CA ALA A 200 1.65 9.75 2.36
C ALA A 200 3.06 9.45 1.83
N LEU A 201 3.47 8.19 1.79
CA LEU A 201 4.77 7.80 1.26
C LEU A 201 4.93 8.19 -0.23
N LYS A 202 3.95 7.90 -1.09
CA LYS A 202 4.03 8.26 -2.52
C LYS A 202 4.15 9.76 -2.75
N MET A 203 3.34 10.53 -2.02
CA MET A 203 3.37 11.98 -2.10
C MET A 203 4.72 12.54 -1.62
N ARG A 204 5.32 11.97 -0.57
CA ARG A 204 6.65 12.35 -0.10
C ARG A 204 7.77 11.94 -1.05
N GLU A 205 7.76 10.70 -1.55
CA GLU A 205 8.80 10.18 -2.43
C GLU A 205 8.80 10.89 -3.79
N ALA A 206 7.66 10.97 -4.46
CA ALA A 206 7.60 11.56 -5.80
C ALA A 206 7.70 13.10 -5.74
N ALA A 207 6.96 13.76 -4.83
CA ALA A 207 6.82 15.21 -4.85
C ALA A 207 7.71 15.97 -3.86
N GLY A 208 8.40 15.26 -2.96
CA GLY A 208 9.15 15.86 -1.85
C GLY A 208 8.27 16.68 -0.91
N ALA A 209 6.96 16.40 -0.87
CA ALA A 209 6.01 17.14 -0.06
C ALA A 209 6.08 16.72 1.42
N TRP A 210 5.69 17.63 2.32
CA TRP A 210 5.45 17.29 3.72
C TRP A 210 4.15 16.50 3.82
N THR A 211 4.24 15.30 4.38
CA THR A 211 3.11 14.37 4.45
C THR A 211 3.00 13.71 5.80
N GLU A 212 1.77 13.53 6.27
CA GLU A 212 1.46 12.74 7.45
C GLU A 212 0.32 11.77 7.14
N ALA A 213 0.18 10.71 7.93
CA ALA A 213 -0.93 9.79 7.84
C ALA A 213 -1.38 9.32 9.22
N TYR A 214 -2.69 9.23 9.43
CA TYR A 214 -3.27 8.89 10.74
C TYR A 214 -4.49 7.99 10.61
N PRO A 215 -4.74 7.13 11.62
CA PRO A 215 -6.09 6.64 11.87
C PRO A 215 -6.99 7.86 12.11
N VAL A 216 -8.14 7.94 11.44
CA VAL A 216 -9.02 9.12 11.49
C VAL A 216 -9.26 9.62 12.91
N MET A 217 -9.61 8.72 13.84
CA MET A 217 -9.99 9.12 15.19
C MET A 217 -8.82 9.68 15.99
N GLU A 218 -7.58 9.31 15.63
CA GLU A 218 -6.35 9.80 16.27
C GLU A 218 -5.93 11.17 15.77
N TYR A 219 -6.39 11.57 14.58
CA TYR A 219 -6.03 12.86 14.01
C TYR A 219 -6.41 14.05 14.91
N ARG A 220 -7.57 13.97 15.58
CA ARG A 220 -8.04 15.00 16.53
C ARG A 220 -7.28 15.02 17.86
N HIS A 221 -6.50 13.98 18.15
CA HIS A 221 -5.79 13.82 19.42
C HIS A 221 -4.40 14.49 19.39
N GLY A 222 -4.30 15.65 18.76
CA GLY A 222 -3.08 16.45 18.63
C GLY A 222 -2.70 16.80 17.19
N PRO A 223 -2.60 15.84 16.26
CA PRO A 223 -2.14 16.10 14.89
C PRO A 223 -2.91 17.19 14.13
N ILE A 224 -4.21 17.32 14.37
CA ILE A 224 -5.03 18.38 13.74
C ILE A 224 -4.49 19.80 13.97
N SER A 225 -3.69 20.01 15.02
CA SER A 225 -3.11 21.32 15.37
C SER A 225 -2.18 21.92 14.32
N VAL A 226 -1.59 21.11 13.43
CA VAL A 226 -0.74 21.62 12.34
C VAL A 226 -1.52 21.99 11.07
N THR A 227 -2.83 21.74 11.05
CA THR A 227 -3.67 22.09 9.89
C THR A 227 -3.85 23.59 9.77
N GLY A 228 -3.66 24.11 8.56
CA GLY A 228 -3.92 25.51 8.25
C GLY A 228 -4.35 25.74 6.78
N PRO A 229 -4.40 27.01 6.34
CA PRO A 229 -4.93 27.40 5.01
C PRO A 229 -4.27 26.75 3.79
N ARG A 230 -3.07 26.17 3.95
CA ARG A 230 -2.32 25.49 2.88
C ARG A 230 -2.25 23.97 3.07
N SER A 231 -2.99 23.43 4.03
CA SER A 231 -3.02 22.00 4.35
C SER A 231 -4.16 21.32 3.61
N VAL A 232 -3.87 20.15 3.06
CA VAL A 232 -4.86 19.27 2.43
C VAL A 232 -5.04 18.07 3.34
N VAL A 233 -6.27 17.78 3.73
CA VAL A 233 -6.62 16.54 4.42
C VAL A 233 -7.33 15.64 3.42
N TRP A 234 -6.77 14.48 3.12
CA TRP A 234 -7.32 13.54 2.15
C TRP A 234 -7.84 12.28 2.83
N TRP A 235 -9.09 11.96 2.59
CA TRP A 235 -9.77 10.79 3.12
C TRP A 235 -9.71 9.60 2.15
N LEU A 236 -9.28 8.44 2.63
CA LEU A 236 -9.21 7.19 1.86
C LEU A 236 -10.36 6.25 2.27
N GLY A 237 -11.43 6.20 1.47
CA GLY A 237 -12.56 5.27 1.63
C GLY A 237 -13.93 5.95 1.78
N GLU A 238 -14.91 5.23 2.30
CA GLU A 238 -16.23 5.80 2.60
C GLU A 238 -16.06 6.96 3.55
N GLY A 239 -16.52 8.15 3.14
CA GLY A 239 -16.29 9.43 3.83
C GLY A 239 -16.65 9.38 5.32
N PRO A 240 -16.25 10.38 6.11
CA PRO A 240 -16.48 10.39 7.54
C PRO A 240 -17.96 10.55 7.86
N SER A 241 -18.74 9.47 7.76
CA SER A 241 -20.15 9.46 8.07
C SER A 241 -20.32 9.88 9.53
N GLY A 242 -20.99 11.00 9.75
CA GLY A 242 -21.22 11.54 11.08
C GLY A 242 -20.11 12.42 11.66
N LEU A 243 -19.10 12.84 10.87
CA LEU A 243 -18.23 13.97 11.26
C LEU A 243 -18.50 15.17 10.34
N ALA A 244 -18.54 16.36 10.91
CA ALA A 244 -18.54 17.58 10.13
C ALA A 244 -17.16 17.81 9.48
N GLU A 245 -17.11 18.42 8.30
CA GLU A 245 -15.86 18.69 7.57
C GLU A 245 -14.84 19.47 8.43
N MET A 246 -15.31 20.41 9.25
CA MET A 246 -14.49 21.16 10.22
C MET A 246 -13.89 20.29 11.33
N GLU A 247 -14.54 19.19 11.69
CA GLU A 247 -14.02 18.24 12.70
C GLU A 247 -12.88 17.38 12.14
N VAL A 248 -12.71 17.37 10.81
CA VAL A 248 -11.68 16.61 10.09
C VAL A 248 -10.56 17.52 9.58
N THR A 249 -10.82 18.81 9.35
CA THR A 249 -9.85 19.75 8.75
C THR A 249 -9.39 20.87 9.68
N GLY A 250 -10.09 21.13 10.79
CA GLY A 250 -9.84 22.33 11.58
C GLY A 250 -10.10 23.62 10.78
N PRO A 251 -9.75 24.80 11.32
CA PRO A 251 -9.95 26.05 10.61
C PRO A 251 -8.94 26.19 9.44
N GLY A 252 -9.44 26.07 8.20
CA GLY A 252 -8.74 26.46 6.98
C GLY A 252 -8.11 25.33 6.16
N GLY A 253 -8.10 24.09 6.65
CA GLY A 253 -7.69 22.94 5.83
C GLY A 253 -8.72 22.62 4.76
N ARG A 254 -8.26 22.09 3.62
CA ARG A 254 -9.16 21.60 2.55
C ARG A 254 -9.36 20.09 2.67
N LEU A 255 -10.59 19.64 2.82
CA LEU A 255 -10.93 18.22 2.77
C LEU A 255 -11.01 17.74 1.30
N VAL A 256 -10.45 16.56 1.04
CA VAL A 256 -10.55 15.86 -0.24
C VAL A 256 -10.94 14.40 0.03
N GLY A 257 -11.83 13.86 -0.78
CA GLY A 257 -12.25 12.47 -0.74
C GLY A 257 -13.49 12.31 -1.61
N TYR A 258 -13.48 11.35 -2.52
CA TYR A 258 -14.54 11.20 -3.52
C TYR A 258 -15.42 9.97 -3.28
N GLY A 259 -15.23 9.28 -2.15
CA GLY A 259 -16.00 8.10 -1.79
C GLY A 259 -15.81 6.92 -2.76
N ARG A 260 -14.69 6.90 -3.50
CA ARG A 260 -14.30 5.75 -4.33
C ARG A 260 -13.65 4.66 -3.49
N ASP A 261 -13.41 3.49 -4.09
CA ASP A 261 -12.53 2.50 -3.48
C ASP A 261 -11.18 3.15 -3.08
N PRO A 262 -10.65 2.87 -1.88
CA PRO A 262 -9.38 3.43 -1.41
C PRO A 262 -8.19 3.23 -2.36
N LEU A 263 -8.16 2.14 -3.14
CA LEU A 263 -7.12 1.94 -4.15
C LEU A 263 -7.28 2.89 -5.34
N ALA A 264 -8.50 3.20 -5.75
CA ALA A 264 -8.78 4.20 -6.79
C ALA A 264 -8.49 5.63 -6.30
N GLU A 265 -8.76 5.94 -5.02
CA GLU A 265 -8.29 7.20 -4.41
C GLU A 265 -6.77 7.29 -4.41
N LEU A 266 -6.07 6.20 -4.08
CA LEU A 266 -4.61 6.17 -4.11
C LEU A 266 -4.05 6.43 -5.52
N VAL A 267 -4.73 6.00 -6.59
CA VAL A 267 -4.37 6.37 -7.97
C VAL A 267 -4.39 7.89 -8.16
N LEU A 268 -5.40 8.60 -7.65
CA LEU A 268 -5.46 10.06 -7.72
C LEU A 268 -4.32 10.73 -6.95
N VAL A 269 -4.01 10.22 -5.76
CA VAL A 269 -2.89 10.72 -4.95
C VAL A 269 -1.57 10.55 -5.69
N GLN A 270 -1.33 9.38 -6.27
CA GLN A 270 -0.12 9.10 -7.05
C GLN A 270 0.00 10.03 -8.27
N ARG A 271 -1.10 10.22 -9.02
CA ARG A 271 -1.14 11.15 -10.16
C ARG A 271 -0.85 12.59 -9.72
N LEU A 272 -1.43 13.03 -8.60
CA LEU A 272 -1.16 14.35 -8.05
C LEU A 272 0.31 14.49 -7.62
N ALA A 273 0.88 13.46 -6.97
CA ALA A 273 2.26 13.47 -6.54
C ALA A 273 3.22 13.65 -7.74
N VAL A 274 2.97 12.94 -8.85
CA VAL A 274 3.71 13.13 -10.10
C VAL A 274 3.54 14.54 -10.66
N ALA A 275 2.31 15.06 -10.71
CA ALA A 275 2.06 16.42 -11.21
C ALA A 275 2.81 17.48 -10.40
N ILE A 276 2.84 17.34 -9.07
CA ILE A 276 3.59 18.23 -8.17
C ILE A 276 5.10 18.07 -8.39
N ALA A 277 5.60 16.84 -8.54
CA ALA A 277 7.01 16.57 -8.83
C ALA A 277 7.46 17.31 -10.09
N VAL A 278 6.70 17.15 -11.18
CA VAL A 278 6.97 17.80 -12.48
C VAL A 278 6.91 19.32 -12.35
N ALA A 279 5.89 19.86 -11.68
CA ALA A 279 5.76 21.31 -11.46
C ALA A 279 6.94 21.90 -10.64
N ARG A 280 7.59 21.08 -9.80
CA ARG A 280 8.77 21.45 -8.99
C ARG A 280 10.10 21.12 -9.68
N GLY A 281 10.09 20.58 -10.90
CA GLY A 281 11.30 20.15 -11.61
C GLY A 281 12.00 18.94 -10.97
N LEU A 282 11.26 18.09 -10.27
CA LEU A 282 11.73 16.85 -9.68
C LEU A 282 11.51 15.67 -10.65
N ASP A 283 12.34 14.62 -10.52
CA ASP A 283 12.20 13.37 -11.27
C ASP A 283 11.37 12.36 -10.44
N PRO A 284 10.12 12.07 -10.84
CA PRO A 284 9.27 11.11 -10.12
C PRO A 284 9.68 9.65 -10.31
N ASP A 285 10.57 9.33 -11.25
CA ASP A 285 11.09 7.96 -11.47
C ASP A 285 12.32 7.69 -10.59
N ARG A 286 13.07 8.75 -10.25
CA ARG A 286 14.32 8.70 -9.48
C ARG A 286 14.37 9.80 -8.40
N PRO A 287 13.57 9.68 -7.33
CA PRO A 287 13.64 10.62 -6.23
C PRO A 287 15.05 10.68 -5.60
N ARG A 288 15.42 11.84 -5.08
CA ARG A 288 16.71 12.04 -4.41
C ARG A 288 16.82 11.11 -3.20
N ASN A 289 18.00 10.54 -3.01
CA ASN A 289 18.37 9.66 -1.88
C ASN A 289 17.60 8.32 -1.79
N LEU A 290 16.85 7.94 -2.82
CA LEU A 290 16.14 6.66 -2.86
C LEU A 290 16.71 5.74 -3.93
N THR A 291 16.62 4.44 -3.67
CA THR A 291 17.00 3.38 -4.63
C THR A 291 15.85 2.39 -4.76
N ARG A 292 15.83 1.66 -5.88
CA ARG A 292 14.75 0.71 -6.22
C ARG A 292 14.59 -0.42 -5.19
N SER A 293 15.66 -0.81 -4.50
CA SER A 293 15.66 -1.80 -3.42
C SER A 293 16.79 -1.50 -2.44
N VAL A 294 16.54 -1.66 -1.15
CA VAL A 294 17.56 -1.48 -0.10
C VAL A 294 18.37 -2.77 0.07
N ILE A 295 19.63 -2.71 -0.30
CA ILE A 295 20.61 -3.78 -0.12
C ILE A 295 21.69 -3.26 0.83
N LEU A 296 21.76 -3.81 2.03
CA LEU A 296 22.78 -3.50 3.03
C LEU A 296 23.94 -4.49 2.82
N GLY A 297 25.17 -3.98 2.83
CA GLY A 297 26.39 -4.75 2.61
C GLY A 297 26.97 -5.36 3.88
#